data_AF-A0A354CQ64-F1
#
_entry.id   AF-A0A354CQ64-F1
#
_cell.length_a   1.000
_cell.length_b   1.000
_cell.length_c   1.000
_cell.angle_alpha   90.00
_cell.angle_beta   90.00
_cell.angle_gamma   90.00
#
_symmetry.space_group_name_H-M   'P 1'
#
loop_
_entity.id
_entity.type
_entity.pdbx_description
1 polymer ?
#
loop_
_entity_poly.entity_id
_entity_poly.type
_entity_poly.pdbx_seq_one_letter_code
_entity_poly.pdbx_strand_id
1 'polypeptide(L)'
;MKSEIRDISLWESGARKIQWVKNNMPLLRDIEEEFVRSKPFAGLKVALSVHLEAKTAYLCKVFSAGGAEMYVTGSNPLSTQDDVAAALVHDGLNVFAWYNSTEEEYHRHISSVIKAEPNIIIDDGGDLVHLIHTEYPQLIEKVIGGCEET
;
A
#
# COMPACT_ATOMS: atom_id res chain seq x y z
N MET A 1 -12.66 -5.79 4.88
CA MET A 1 -11.72 -6.91 5.02
C MET A 1 -10.84 -6.64 6.23
N LYS A 2 -10.32 -7.67 6.91
CA LYS A 2 -9.26 -7.48 7.91
C LYS A 2 -7.92 -7.58 7.19
N SER A 3 -6.97 -6.71 7.51
CA SER A 3 -5.57 -6.81 7.07
C SER A 3 -4.98 -8.21 7.35
N GLU A 4 -4.01 -8.62 6.55
CA GLU A 4 -3.31 -9.88 6.69
C GLU A 4 -1.79 -9.64 6.80
N ILE A 5 -1.28 -9.80 8.01
CA ILE A 5 0.13 -9.67 8.37
C ILE A 5 0.49 -10.76 9.39
N ARG A 6 1.78 -11.06 9.57
CA ARG A 6 2.21 -12.10 10.51
C ARG A 6 2.15 -11.69 11.98
N ASP A 7 2.64 -10.50 12.31
CA ASP A 7 2.78 -10.08 13.70
C ASP A 7 2.57 -8.57 13.84
N ILE A 8 1.43 -8.19 14.41
CA ILE A 8 1.11 -6.78 14.67
C ILE A 8 1.99 -6.17 15.76
N SER A 9 2.58 -6.96 16.67
CA SER A 9 3.37 -6.45 17.79
C SER A 9 4.66 -5.72 17.35
N LEU A 10 5.09 -5.94 16.12
CA LEU A 10 6.28 -5.30 15.53
C LEU A 10 6.08 -3.82 15.18
N TRP A 11 4.85 -3.30 15.28
CA TRP A 11 4.48 -1.96 14.80
C TRP A 11 5.35 -0.82 15.33
N GLU A 12 5.81 -0.87 16.59
CA GLU A 12 6.67 0.18 17.15
C GLU A 12 8.02 0.27 16.44
N SER A 13 8.58 -0.87 16.03
CA SER A 13 9.84 -0.90 15.27
C SER A 13 9.66 -0.28 13.89
N GLY A 14 8.59 -0.68 13.17
CA GLY A 14 8.26 -0.09 11.88
C GLY A 14 7.96 1.40 11.96
N ALA A 15 7.24 1.84 12.99
CA ALA A 15 6.91 3.24 13.20
C ALA A 15 8.17 4.11 13.38
N ARG A 16 9.17 3.61 14.12
CA ARG A 16 10.48 4.29 14.24
C ARG A 16 11.21 4.41 12.91
N LYS A 17 11.22 3.34 12.09
CA LYS A 17 11.84 3.37 10.76
C LYS A 17 11.14 4.37 9.82
N ILE A 18 9.81 4.33 9.77
CA ILE A 18 9.00 5.26 8.97
C ILE A 18 9.23 6.70 9.42
N GLN A 19 9.32 6.96 10.73
CA GLN A 19 9.60 8.29 11.25
C GLN A 19 11.00 8.79 10.83
N TRP A 20 12.01 7.91 10.85
CA TRP A 20 13.33 8.27 10.34
C TRP A 20 13.28 8.63 8.86
N VAL A 21 12.57 7.86 8.04
CA VAL A 21 12.35 8.16 6.61
C VAL A 21 11.66 9.50 6.43
N LYS A 22 10.58 9.79 7.17
CA LYS A 22 9.85 11.06 7.12
C LYS A 22 10.76 12.27 7.38
N ASN A 23 11.71 12.14 8.30
CA ASN A 23 12.67 13.20 8.60
C ASN A 23 13.66 13.42 7.44
N ASN A 24 13.96 12.38 6.64
CA ASN A 24 14.95 12.38 5.56
C ASN A 24 14.36 12.47 4.14
N MET A 25 13.03 12.54 3.98
CA MET A 25 12.36 12.72 2.68
C MET A 25 11.58 14.05 2.65
N PRO A 26 12.27 15.21 2.49
CA PRO A 26 11.65 16.53 2.63
C PRO A 26 10.54 16.78 1.62
N LEU A 27 10.73 16.41 0.35
CA LEU A 27 9.72 16.62 -0.69
C LEU A 27 8.40 15.89 -0.36
N LEU A 28 8.49 14.64 0.09
CA LEU A 28 7.29 13.85 0.40
C LEU A 28 6.59 14.36 1.66
N ARG A 29 7.34 14.95 2.60
CA ARG A 29 6.78 15.64 3.77
C ARG A 29 6.05 16.92 3.40
N ASP A 30 6.59 17.72 2.47
CA ASP A 30 5.91 18.92 2.00
C ASP A 30 4.57 18.55 1.30
N ILE A 31 4.56 17.45 0.53
CA ILE A 31 3.34 16.89 -0.07
C ILE A 31 2.36 16.40 1.00
N GLU A 32 2.84 15.72 2.06
CA GLU A 32 2.00 15.31 3.19
C GLU A 32 1.32 16.51 3.85
N GLU A 33 2.05 17.60 4.10
CA GLU A 33 1.51 18.83 4.69
C GLU A 33 0.43 19.47 3.81
N GLU A 34 0.59 19.41 2.48
CA GLU A 34 -0.44 19.83 1.54
C GLU A 34 -1.66 18.91 1.60
N PHE A 35 -1.45 17.60 1.51
CA PHE A 35 -2.50 16.59 1.44
C PHE A 35 -3.35 16.51 2.71
N VAL A 36 -2.75 16.76 3.89
CA VAL A 36 -3.51 16.90 5.15
C VAL A 36 -4.56 18.00 5.06
N ARG A 37 -4.28 19.10 4.33
CA ARG A 37 -5.20 20.24 4.18
C ARG A 37 -6.20 20.03 3.04
N SER A 38 -5.72 19.60 1.88
CA SER A 38 -6.54 19.52 0.66
C SER A 38 -7.35 18.23 0.54
N LYS A 39 -6.92 17.15 1.19
CA LYS A 39 -7.54 15.82 1.17
C LYS A 39 -7.95 15.37 -0.26
N PRO A 40 -7.03 15.38 -1.24
CA PRO A 40 -7.37 15.21 -2.66
C PRO A 40 -7.90 13.80 -2.98
N PHE A 41 -7.67 12.82 -2.11
CA PHE A 41 -8.09 11.44 -2.28
C PHE A 41 -9.27 11.06 -1.38
N ALA A 42 -9.94 12.04 -0.76
CA ALA A 42 -11.10 11.77 0.08
C ALA A 42 -12.18 10.99 -0.67
N GLY A 43 -12.56 9.84 -0.13
CA GLY A 43 -13.55 8.95 -0.73
C GLY A 43 -13.03 8.05 -1.85
N LEU A 44 -11.73 8.11 -2.18
CA LEU A 44 -11.09 7.23 -3.13
C LEU A 44 -10.38 6.07 -2.45
N LYS A 45 -10.47 4.90 -3.07
CA LYS A 45 -9.70 3.71 -2.68
C LYS A 45 -8.44 3.60 -3.54
N VAL A 46 -7.30 3.40 -2.91
CA VAL A 46 -6.00 3.25 -3.59
C VAL A 46 -5.47 1.85 -3.34
N ALA A 47 -5.27 1.10 -4.42
CA ALA A 47 -4.52 -0.15 -4.42
C ALA A 47 -3.05 0.16 -4.70
N LEU A 48 -2.15 -0.35 -3.86
CA LEU A 48 -0.72 -0.10 -3.97
C LEU A 48 0.08 -1.40 -3.82
N SER A 49 0.89 -1.72 -4.83
CA SER A 49 1.86 -2.82 -4.83
C SER A 49 3.25 -2.25 -5.10
N VAL A 50 4.16 -2.44 -4.14
CA VAL A 50 5.56 -1.97 -4.18
C VAL A 50 6.42 -2.82 -3.25
N HIS A 51 7.73 -2.68 -3.31
CA HIS A 51 8.59 -3.20 -2.24
C HIS A 51 8.20 -2.58 -0.90
N LEU A 52 7.63 -3.36 0.02
CA LEU A 52 7.02 -2.82 1.24
C LEU A 52 8.07 -2.61 2.35
N GLU A 53 8.67 -1.42 2.34
CA GLU A 53 9.74 -1.00 3.24
C GLU A 53 9.46 0.41 3.78
N ALA A 54 10.31 0.93 4.67
CA ALA A 54 10.03 2.17 5.38
C ALA A 54 9.75 3.39 4.47
N LYS A 55 10.42 3.47 3.31
CA LYS A 55 10.22 4.57 2.34
C LYS A 55 8.87 4.52 1.63
N THR A 56 8.46 3.34 1.18
CA THR A 56 7.17 3.13 0.50
C THR A 56 6.00 3.10 1.49
N ALA A 57 6.23 2.67 2.72
CA ALA A 57 5.27 2.82 3.80
C ALA A 57 5.01 4.29 4.15
N TYR A 58 6.05 5.14 4.12
CA TYR A 58 5.84 6.58 4.26
C TYR A 58 5.00 7.14 3.11
N LEU A 59 5.24 6.73 1.86
CA LEU A 59 4.37 7.06 0.72
C LEU A 59 2.91 6.66 0.97
N CYS A 60 2.66 5.45 1.46
CA CYS A 60 1.30 4.99 1.82
C CYS A 60 0.64 5.91 2.85
N LYS A 61 1.39 6.35 3.86
CA LYS A 61 0.89 7.30 4.87
C LYS A 61 0.59 8.68 4.29
N VAL A 62 1.35 9.14 3.28
CA VAL A 62 1.05 10.40 2.59
C VAL A 62 -0.26 10.33 1.80
N PHE A 63 -0.52 9.23 1.08
CA PHE A 63 -1.82 9.03 0.43
C PHE A 63 -2.97 8.95 1.43
N SER A 64 -2.79 8.21 2.54
CA SER A 64 -3.77 8.15 3.62
C SER A 64 -4.00 9.52 4.26
N ALA A 65 -2.94 10.32 4.46
CA ALA A 65 -3.04 11.70 4.91
C ALA A 65 -3.80 12.58 3.91
N GLY A 66 -3.76 12.27 2.61
CA GLY A 66 -4.60 12.84 1.56
C GLY A 66 -6.06 12.36 1.54
N GLY A 67 -6.47 11.51 2.48
CA GLY A 67 -7.84 11.03 2.61
C GLY A 67 -8.14 9.73 1.87
N ALA A 68 -7.14 9.09 1.27
CA ALA A 68 -7.30 7.82 0.58
C ALA A 68 -7.61 6.68 1.56
N GLU A 69 -8.51 5.78 1.17
CA GLU A 69 -8.64 4.47 1.79
C GLU A 69 -7.61 3.52 1.15
N MET A 70 -6.56 3.20 1.90
CA MET A 70 -5.41 2.47 1.38
C MET A 70 -5.58 0.94 1.46
N TYR A 71 -5.20 0.26 0.38
CA TYR A 71 -5.07 -1.19 0.27
C TYR A 71 -3.69 -1.53 -0.29
N VAL A 72 -2.83 -2.11 0.54
CA VAL A 72 -1.39 -2.23 0.29
C VAL A 72 -0.95 -3.70 0.26
N THR A 73 -0.11 -4.06 -0.71
CA THR A 73 0.57 -5.35 -0.83
C THR A 73 2.04 -5.15 -1.19
N GLY A 74 2.85 -6.19 -1.08
CA GLY A 74 4.22 -6.20 -1.60
C GLY A 74 4.24 -6.54 -3.11
N SER A 75 5.22 -6.00 -3.86
CA SER A 75 5.53 -6.35 -5.26
C SER A 75 6.50 -7.51 -5.42
N ASN A 76 7.04 -8.02 -4.30
CA ASN A 76 7.93 -9.17 -4.30
C ASN A 76 7.83 -9.92 -2.97
N PRO A 77 7.69 -11.26 -2.97
CA PRO A 77 7.59 -12.07 -1.76
C PRO A 77 8.71 -11.85 -0.73
N LEU A 78 9.92 -11.46 -1.17
CA LEU A 78 11.10 -11.28 -0.32
C LEU A 78 11.39 -9.82 0.05
N SER A 79 10.57 -8.87 -0.39
CA SER A 79 10.85 -7.43 -0.19
C SER A 79 10.21 -6.84 1.07
N THR A 80 9.11 -7.44 1.56
CA THR A 80 8.33 -6.88 2.66
C THR A 80 9.14 -6.87 3.96
N GLN A 81 9.15 -5.73 4.65
CA GLN A 81 9.59 -5.63 6.04
C GLN A 81 8.37 -5.77 6.96
N ASP A 82 8.29 -6.88 7.69
CA ASP A 82 7.11 -7.22 8.52
C ASP A 82 6.80 -6.15 9.59
N ASP A 83 7.82 -5.52 10.16
CA ASP A 83 7.61 -4.47 11.15
C ASP A 83 7.00 -3.20 10.55
N VAL A 84 7.35 -2.87 9.31
CA VAL A 84 6.77 -1.76 8.55
C VAL A 84 5.32 -2.07 8.17
N ALA A 85 5.04 -3.29 7.70
CA ALA A 85 3.67 -3.73 7.43
C ALA A 85 2.80 -3.64 8.69
N ALA A 86 3.30 -4.09 9.84
CA ALA A 86 2.64 -3.95 11.14
C ALA A 86 2.36 -2.49 11.51
N ALA A 87 3.30 -1.58 11.26
CA ALA A 87 3.11 -0.15 11.52
C ALA A 87 1.97 0.45 10.67
N LEU A 88 1.87 0.08 9.39
CA LEU A 88 0.78 0.54 8.53
C LEU A 88 -0.58 0.02 8.99
N VAL A 89 -0.66 -1.25 9.39
CA VAL A 89 -1.90 -1.83 9.94
C VAL A 89 -2.28 -1.15 11.25
N HIS A 90 -1.32 -0.91 12.14
CA HIS A 90 -1.54 -0.18 13.40
C HIS A 90 -2.11 1.22 13.15
N ASP A 91 -1.66 1.89 12.09
CA ASP A 91 -2.14 3.23 11.70
C ASP A 91 -3.46 3.20 10.90
N GLY A 92 -4.07 2.02 10.74
CA GLY A 92 -5.41 1.86 10.19
C GLY A 92 -5.48 1.60 8.68
N LEU A 93 -4.35 1.34 8.03
CA LEU A 93 -4.33 0.98 6.61
C LEU A 93 -4.61 -0.52 6.42
N ASN A 94 -5.21 -0.88 5.28
CA ASN A 94 -5.42 -2.28 4.93
C ASN A 94 -4.15 -2.82 4.26
N VAL A 95 -3.50 -3.80 4.87
CA VAL A 95 -2.23 -4.36 4.38
C VAL A 95 -2.35 -5.86 4.25
N PHE A 96 -1.87 -6.41 3.14
CA PHE A 96 -1.86 -7.84 2.84
C PHE A 96 -0.45 -8.16 2.35
N ALA A 97 0.48 -8.44 3.26
CA ALA A 97 1.87 -8.71 2.90
C ALA A 97 2.66 -9.23 4.11
N TRP A 98 3.64 -10.08 3.84
CA TRP A 98 4.74 -10.39 4.77
C TRP A 98 5.97 -10.88 4.02
N TYR A 99 7.10 -10.87 4.71
CA TYR A 99 8.37 -11.40 4.21
C TYR A 99 8.27 -12.91 3.94
N ASN A 100 8.82 -13.34 2.82
CA ASN A 100 8.88 -14.75 2.41
C ASN A 100 7.48 -15.39 2.38
N SER A 101 6.55 -14.75 1.68
CA SER A 101 5.26 -15.33 1.37
C SER A 101 5.40 -16.46 0.34
N THR A 102 4.56 -17.48 0.43
CA THR A 102 4.39 -18.46 -0.66
C THR A 102 3.77 -17.81 -1.89
N GLU A 103 3.78 -18.51 -3.02
CA GLU A 103 3.13 -18.05 -4.25
C GLU A 103 1.61 -17.90 -4.04
N GLU A 104 0.98 -18.85 -3.34
CA GLU A 104 -0.43 -18.81 -3.02
C GLU A 104 -0.79 -17.67 -2.07
N GLU A 105 0.06 -17.40 -1.07
CA GLU A 105 -0.09 -16.24 -0.19
C GLU A 105 0.06 -14.93 -0.96
N TYR A 106 1.08 -14.83 -1.82
CA TYR A 106 1.33 -13.65 -2.64
C TYR A 106 0.15 -13.36 -3.57
N HIS A 107 -0.34 -14.36 -4.31
CA HIS A 107 -1.53 -14.22 -5.16
C HIS A 107 -2.78 -13.78 -4.37
N ARG A 108 -2.96 -14.35 -3.17
CA ARG A 108 -4.07 -13.99 -2.29
C ARG A 108 -3.96 -12.56 -1.76
N HIS A 109 -2.75 -12.06 -1.51
CA HIS A 109 -2.50 -10.68 -1.12
C HIS A 109 -2.89 -9.69 -2.23
N ILE A 110 -2.35 -9.87 -3.44
CA ILE A 110 -2.68 -9.02 -4.60
C ILE A 110 -4.19 -9.09 -4.92
N SER A 111 -4.79 -10.27 -4.84
CA SER A 111 -6.23 -10.47 -5.01
C SER A 111 -7.05 -9.72 -3.98
N SER A 112 -6.60 -9.66 -2.72
CA SER A 112 -7.32 -8.96 -1.65
C SER A 112 -7.32 -7.44 -1.87
N VAL A 113 -6.22 -6.90 -2.37
CA VAL A 113 -6.10 -5.48 -2.76
C VAL A 113 -7.02 -5.15 -3.94
N ILE A 114 -7.07 -5.98 -4.99
CA ILE A 114 -7.96 -5.76 -6.14
C ILE A 114 -9.44 -5.90 -5.77
N LYS A 115 -9.80 -6.88 -4.93
CA LYS A 115 -11.19 -7.09 -4.46
C LYS A 115 -11.73 -5.96 -3.60
N ALA A 116 -10.89 -5.04 -3.15
CA ALA A 116 -11.33 -3.81 -2.52
C ALA A 116 -12.06 -2.85 -3.48
N GLU A 117 -12.00 -3.13 -4.79
CA GLU A 117 -12.55 -2.31 -5.87
C GLU A 117 -11.90 -0.91 -5.92
N PRO A 118 -10.57 -0.85 -6.16
CA PRO A 118 -9.83 0.40 -6.10
C PRO A 118 -10.25 1.38 -7.21
N ASN A 119 -10.10 2.68 -6.92
CA ASN A 119 -10.25 3.74 -7.92
C ASN A 119 -8.92 4.10 -8.57
N ILE A 120 -7.81 3.91 -7.85
CA ILE A 120 -6.45 4.20 -8.31
C ILE A 120 -5.60 2.97 -8.06
N ILE A 121 -4.76 2.62 -9.04
CA ILE A 121 -3.76 1.56 -8.91
C ILE A 121 -2.37 2.18 -8.99
N ILE A 122 -1.51 1.89 -8.01
CA ILE A 122 -0.09 2.22 -8.03
C ILE A 122 0.64 0.88 -7.98
N ASP A 123 1.42 0.60 -9.02
CA ASP A 123 2.02 -0.70 -9.25
C ASP A 123 3.53 -0.59 -9.47
N ASP A 124 4.21 -1.69 -9.20
CA ASP A 124 5.65 -1.89 -9.32
C ASP A 124 5.85 -3.32 -9.81
N GLY A 125 6.12 -3.46 -11.11
CA GLY A 125 6.25 -4.75 -11.80
C GLY A 125 4.97 -5.23 -12.49
N GLY A 126 3.87 -4.47 -12.41
CA GLY A 126 2.64 -4.70 -13.19
C GLY A 126 1.74 -5.83 -12.71
N ASP A 127 1.95 -6.41 -11.52
CA ASP A 127 1.17 -7.55 -11.02
C ASP A 127 -0.30 -7.19 -10.74
N LEU A 128 -0.57 -6.01 -10.16
CA LEU A 128 -1.95 -5.57 -9.91
C LEU A 128 -2.66 -5.25 -11.22
N VAL A 129 -1.98 -4.55 -12.12
CA VAL A 129 -2.49 -4.21 -13.45
C VAL A 129 -2.76 -5.49 -14.25
N HIS A 130 -1.86 -6.47 -14.22
CA HIS A 130 -2.06 -7.75 -14.87
C HIS A 130 -3.29 -8.46 -14.30
N LEU A 131 -3.35 -8.62 -12.97
CA LEU A 131 -4.40 -9.37 -12.29
C LEU A 131 -5.80 -8.78 -12.54
N ILE A 132 -5.94 -7.45 -12.49
CA ILE A 132 -7.25 -6.82 -12.73
C ILE A 132 -7.71 -7.00 -14.18
N HIS A 133 -6.80 -7.04 -15.16
CA HIS A 133 -7.14 -7.25 -16.57
C HIS A 133 -7.46 -8.72 -16.90
N THR A 134 -6.87 -9.67 -16.18
CA THR A 134 -7.02 -11.10 -16.48
C THR A 134 -8.06 -11.80 -15.62
N GLU A 135 -8.11 -11.52 -14.32
CA GLU A 135 -8.97 -12.22 -13.36
C GLU A 135 -10.17 -11.38 -12.87
N TYR A 136 -10.05 -10.05 -12.85
CA TYR A 136 -11.10 -9.16 -12.34
C TYR A 136 -11.51 -8.04 -13.32
N PRO A 137 -11.71 -8.32 -14.63
CA PRO A 137 -11.98 -7.27 -15.62
C PRO A 137 -13.24 -6.45 -15.32
N GLN A 138 -14.22 -7.04 -14.62
CA GLN A 138 -15.43 -6.36 -14.16
C GLN A 138 -15.17 -5.23 -13.15
N LEU A 139 -14.00 -5.19 -12.50
CA LEU A 139 -13.65 -4.15 -11.54
C LEU A 139 -12.96 -2.94 -12.21
N ILE A 140 -12.54 -3.06 -13.47
CA ILE A 140 -11.84 -1.99 -14.21
C ILE A 140 -12.72 -0.74 -14.35
N GLU A 141 -14.04 -0.89 -14.48
CA GLU A 141 -14.96 0.25 -14.62
C GLU A 141 -14.87 1.26 -13.46
N LYS A 142 -14.36 0.85 -12.30
CA LYS A 142 -14.19 1.70 -11.12
C LYS A 142 -12.84 2.43 -11.08
N VAL A 143 -11.88 2.00 -11.90
CA VAL A 143 -10.51 2.52 -11.94
C VAL A 143 -10.46 3.76 -12.82
N ILE A 144 -10.01 4.88 -12.24
CA ILE A 144 -9.85 6.18 -12.91
C ILE A 144 -8.52 6.25 -13.65
N GLY A 145 -7.49 5.56 -13.11
CA GLY A 145 -6.17 5.48 -13.71
C GLY A 145 -5.17 4.76 -12.80
N GLY A 146 -3.93 4.66 -13.27
CA GLY A 146 -2.84 4.11 -12.47
C GLY A 146 -1.47 4.67 -12.83
N CYS A 147 -0.51 4.40 -11.96
CA CYS A 147 0.90 4.71 -12.13
C CYS A 147 1.71 3.42 -12.00
N GLU A 148 2.76 3.28 -12.81
CA GLU A 148 3.70 2.17 -12.80
C GLU A 148 5.10 2.71 -12.48
N GLU A 149 5.83 2.06 -11.58
CA GLU A 149 7.18 2.46 -11.18
C GLU A 149 8.26 1.96 -12.16
N THR A 150 8.10 0.77 -12.76
CA THR A 150 9.16 0.10 -13.56
C THR A 150 8.73 -0.37 -14.94
#